data_AF-A0A0D3A0R8-F1
#
_entry.id   AF-A0A0D3A0R8-F1
#
_cell.length_a   1.000
_cell.length_b   1.000
_cell.length_c   1.000
_cell.angle_alpha   90.00
_cell.angle_beta   90.00
_cell.angle_gamma   90.00
#
_symmetry.space_group_name_H-M   'P 1'
#
loop_
_entity.id
_entity.type
_entity.pdbx_description
1 polymer ?
#
loop_
_entity_poly.entity_id
_entity_poly.type
_entity_poly.pdbx_seq_one_letter_code
_entity_poly.pdbx_strand_id
1 'polypeptide(L)'
;QKELDYLVGAVANPKKPFAAIVGGSKVSTKIGVIESLLSTVDILLLGGGMIYTFYKAQGHAVGSSLLEEDKLDLARSLMEKAKSKGVSLLLPTDVVIADKFAPDANSK
;
A
#
# COMPACT_ATOMS: atom_id res chain seq x y z
N GLN A 1 -1.22 -21.61 -16.52
CA GLN A 1 -1.83 -22.49 -15.50
C GLN A 1 -0.99 -22.53 -14.22
N LYS A 2 0.27 -23.00 -14.26
CA LYS A 2 1.18 -23.02 -13.10
C LYS A 2 1.25 -21.73 -12.27
N GLU A 3 1.28 -20.55 -12.90
CA GLU A 3 1.35 -19.26 -12.19
C GLU A 3 0.08 -18.96 -11.39
N LEU A 4 -1.09 -19.23 -11.96
CA LEU A 4 -2.37 -19.04 -11.29
C LEU A 4 -2.53 -20.06 -10.15
N ASP A 5 -2.14 -21.31 -10.37
CA ASP A 5 -2.20 -22.36 -9.35
C ASP A 5 -1.29 -22.04 -8.15
N TYR A 6 -0.12 -21.44 -8.41
CA TYR A 6 0.79 -20.99 -7.36
C TYR A 6 0.21 -19.83 -6.55
N LEU A 7 -0.38 -18.85 -7.22
CA LEU A 7 -1.02 -17.70 -6.59
C LEU A 7 -2.24 -18.13 -5.76
N VAL A 8 -3.09 -19.00 -6.31
CA VAL A 8 -4.26 -19.52 -5.61
C VAL A 8 -3.84 -20.37 -4.42
N GLY A 9 -2.86 -21.25 -4.56
CA GLY A 9 -2.36 -22.08 -3.46
C GLY A 9 -1.74 -21.25 -2.32
N ALA A 10 -0.95 -20.23 -2.67
CA ALA A 10 -0.32 -19.34 -1.69
C ALA A 10 -1.35 -18.48 -0.94
N VAL A 11 -2.48 -18.13 -1.56
CA VAL A 11 -3.50 -17.25 -0.97
C VAL A 11 -4.65 -18.03 -0.31
N ALA A 12 -4.97 -19.24 -0.77
CA ALA A 12 -6.11 -20.01 -0.24
C ALA A 12 -5.85 -20.61 1.15
N ASN A 13 -4.62 -21.06 1.42
CA ASN A 13 -4.24 -21.59 2.73
C ASN A 13 -2.76 -21.30 3.06
N PRO A 14 -2.39 -20.02 3.26
CA PRO A 14 -1.01 -19.65 3.51
C PRO A 14 -0.51 -20.20 4.85
N LYS A 15 0.77 -20.57 4.91
CA LYS A 15 1.45 -20.73 6.19
C LYS A 15 1.55 -19.36 6.87
N LYS A 16 1.24 -19.34 8.16
CA LYS A 16 1.18 -18.13 8.99
C LYS A 16 2.49 -17.92 9.76
N PRO A 17 2.97 -16.68 9.95
CA PRO A 17 2.40 -15.43 9.43
C PRO A 17 2.61 -15.27 7.91
N PHE A 18 1.60 -14.75 7.24
CA PHE A 18 1.60 -14.47 5.81
C PHE A 18 1.61 -12.97 5.57
N ALA A 19 2.63 -12.51 4.86
CA ALA A 19 2.80 -11.11 4.51
C ALA A 19 2.64 -10.90 3.02
N ALA A 20 2.06 -9.77 2.63
CA ALA A 20 2.06 -9.31 1.24
C ALA A 20 2.63 -7.89 1.15
N ILE A 21 3.30 -7.62 0.02
CA ILE A 21 3.80 -6.29 -0.33
C ILE A 21 3.06 -5.86 -1.58
N VAL A 22 2.42 -4.69 -1.53
CA VAL A 22 1.75 -4.10 -2.68
C VAL A 22 2.40 -2.76 -2.97
N GLY A 23 2.95 -2.63 -4.17
CA GLY A 23 3.50 -1.38 -4.70
C GLY A 23 2.61 -0.81 -5.80
N GLY A 24 2.74 0.49 -6.05
CA GLY A 24 2.05 1.14 -7.16
C GLY A 24 2.08 2.65 -7.07
N SER A 25 1.68 3.30 -8.15
CA SER A 25 1.59 4.75 -8.24
C SER A 25 0.25 5.29 -7.71
N LYS A 26 -0.81 4.49 -7.78
CA LYS A 26 -2.20 4.91 -7.46
C LYS A 26 -2.93 3.86 -6.65
N VAL A 27 -3.58 4.29 -5.56
CA VAL A 27 -4.46 3.47 -4.72
C VAL A 27 -5.61 2.93 -5.55
N SER A 28 -6.20 3.77 -6.42
CA SER A 28 -7.38 3.41 -7.23
C SER A 28 -7.17 2.17 -8.11
N THR A 29 -5.94 1.98 -8.61
CA THR A 29 -5.58 0.84 -9.46
C THR A 29 -5.32 -0.45 -8.69
N LYS A 30 -5.17 -0.37 -7.36
CA LYS A 30 -4.78 -1.47 -6.47
C LYS A 30 -5.83 -1.84 -5.43
N ILE A 31 -7.00 -1.19 -5.43
CA ILE A 31 -8.07 -1.42 -4.44
C ILE A 31 -8.44 -2.90 -4.35
N GLY A 32 -8.83 -3.52 -5.46
CA GLY A 32 -9.29 -4.92 -5.44
C GLY A 32 -8.22 -5.89 -4.94
N VAL A 33 -6.95 -5.61 -5.22
CA VAL A 33 -5.82 -6.41 -4.71
C VAL A 33 -5.66 -6.22 -3.21
N ILE A 34 -5.69 -4.98 -2.72
CA ILE A 34 -5.60 -4.68 -1.29
C ILE A 34 -6.77 -5.32 -0.54
N GLU A 35 -8.00 -5.17 -1.01
CA GLU A 35 -9.20 -5.72 -0.35
C GLU A 35 -9.19 -7.25 -0.29
N SER A 36 -8.73 -7.91 -1.36
CA SER A 36 -8.53 -9.36 -1.39
C SER A 36 -7.49 -9.77 -0.33
N LEU A 37 -6.32 -9.14 -0.34
CA LEU A 37 -5.23 -9.48 0.58
C LEU A 37 -5.58 -9.22 2.03
N LEU A 38 -6.31 -8.15 2.35
CA LEU A 38 -6.79 -7.88 3.72
C LEU A 38 -7.63 -9.02 4.31
N SER A 39 -8.16 -9.92 3.49
CA SER A 39 -8.91 -11.09 3.96
C SER A 39 -8.05 -12.32 4.25
N THR A 40 -6.77 -12.28 3.85
CA THR A 40 -5.89 -13.46 3.85
C THR A 40 -4.60 -13.23 4.65
N VAL A 41 -4.00 -12.05 4.55
CA VAL A 41 -2.67 -11.76 5.11
C VAL A 41 -2.77 -11.34 6.57
N ASP A 42 -1.70 -11.57 7.33
CA ASP A 42 -1.52 -11.01 8.67
C ASP A 42 -0.82 -9.66 8.62
N ILE A 43 0.01 -9.46 7.59
CA ILE A 43 0.80 -8.25 7.39
C ILE A 43 0.63 -7.78 5.93
N LEU A 44 0.31 -6.50 5.75
CA LEU A 44 0.22 -5.88 4.44
C LEU A 44 1.15 -4.66 4.41
N LEU A 45 2.19 -4.70 3.58
CA LEU A 45 3.09 -3.59 3.35
C LEU A 45 2.69 -2.83 2.09
N LEU A 46 2.55 -1.51 2.16
CA LEU A 46 2.30 -0.66 1.00
C LEU A 46 3.53 0.16 0.63
N GLY A 47 3.84 0.28 -0.65
CA GLY A 47 4.99 1.04 -1.16
C GLY A 47 4.70 1.80 -2.46
N GLY A 48 5.69 2.57 -2.92
CA GLY A 48 5.58 3.39 -4.13
C GLY A 48 4.75 4.66 -3.92
N GLY A 49 4.30 5.29 -5.01
CA GLY A 49 3.59 6.57 -4.96
C GLY A 49 2.26 6.52 -4.19
N MET A 50 1.57 5.39 -4.17
CA MET A 50 0.26 5.31 -3.52
C MET A 50 0.31 5.53 -1.99
N ILE A 51 1.47 5.36 -1.34
CA ILE A 51 1.62 5.60 0.10
C ILE A 51 1.32 7.05 0.48
N TYR A 52 1.55 8.01 -0.42
CA TYR A 52 1.32 9.42 -0.15
C TYR A 52 -0.16 9.74 0.04
N THR A 53 -1.06 9.01 -0.62
CA THR A 53 -2.51 9.11 -0.34
C THR A 53 -2.84 8.64 1.08
N PHE A 54 -2.18 7.58 1.58
CA PHE A 54 -2.35 7.12 2.96
C PHE A 54 -1.76 8.10 3.98
N TYR A 55 -0.55 8.61 3.74
CA TYR A 55 0.06 9.63 4.60
C TYR A 55 -0.80 10.89 4.68
N LYS A 56 -1.31 11.37 3.54
CA LYS A 56 -2.23 12.52 3.53
C LYS A 56 -3.52 12.23 4.28
N ALA A 57 -4.07 11.02 4.15
CA ALA A 57 -5.25 10.58 4.88
C ALA A 57 -5.05 10.51 6.40
N GLN A 58 -3.83 10.21 6.85
CA GLN A 58 -3.37 10.26 8.25
C GLN A 58 -3.04 11.68 8.74
N GLY A 59 -3.09 12.69 7.87
CA GLY A 59 -2.84 14.10 8.22
C GLY A 59 -1.40 14.56 8.00
N HIS A 60 -0.53 13.74 7.39
CA HIS A 60 0.84 14.14 7.07
C HIS A 60 0.89 15.04 5.81
N ALA A 61 1.89 15.93 5.77
CA ALA A 61 2.21 16.70 4.58
C ALA A 61 2.99 15.83 3.57
N VAL A 62 2.63 15.92 2.29
CA VAL A 62 3.23 15.10 1.22
C VAL A 62 3.87 15.92 0.09
N GLY A 63 3.89 17.25 0.21
CA GLY A 63 4.48 18.14 -0.79
C GLY A 63 3.92 17.89 -2.19
N SER A 64 4.81 17.76 -3.17
CA SER A 64 4.50 17.45 -4.58
C SER A 64 4.48 15.96 -4.90
N SER A 65 4.47 15.09 -3.89
CA SER A 65 4.41 13.64 -4.10
C SER A 65 3.10 13.20 -4.75
N LEU A 66 3.13 12.04 -5.40
CA LEU A 66 2.00 11.52 -6.17
C LEU A 66 0.79 11.21 -5.28
N LEU A 67 -0.25 12.03 -5.36
CA LEU A 67 -1.40 12.02 -4.48
C LEU A 67 -2.72 11.88 -5.27
N GLU A 68 -3.62 11.01 -4.78
CA GLU A 68 -5.02 10.95 -5.24
C GLU A 68 -5.92 11.60 -4.18
N GLU A 69 -6.11 12.93 -4.25
CA GLU A 69 -6.87 13.71 -3.25
C GLU A 69 -8.33 13.26 -3.13
N ASP A 70 -8.93 12.81 -4.22
CA ASP A 70 -10.30 12.31 -4.27
C ASP A 70 -10.44 10.87 -3.72
N LYS A 71 -9.34 10.29 -3.21
CA LYS A 71 -9.27 8.92 -2.67
C LYS A 71 -8.80 8.87 -1.22
N LEU A 72 -8.78 10.00 -0.52
CA LEU A 72 -8.42 10.04 0.90
C LEU A 72 -9.38 9.22 1.77
N ASP A 73 -10.69 9.31 1.53
CA ASP A 73 -11.68 8.54 2.29
C ASP A 73 -11.57 7.03 2.04
N LEU A 74 -11.21 6.65 0.81
CA LEU A 74 -10.89 5.28 0.48
C LEU A 74 -9.65 4.79 1.26
N ALA A 75 -8.58 5.58 1.31
CA ALA A 75 -7.38 5.22 2.08
C ALA A 75 -7.71 5.04 3.57
N ARG A 76 -8.54 5.93 4.16
CA ARG A 76 -9.03 5.80 5.53
C ARG A 76 -9.82 4.51 5.73
N SER A 77 -10.77 4.24 4.85
CA SER A 77 -11.58 3.01 4.85
C SER A 77 -10.71 1.75 4.82
N LEU A 78 -9.65 1.74 4.01
CA LEU A 78 -8.73 0.60 3.93
C LEU A 78 -7.92 0.42 5.22
N MET A 79 -7.44 1.50 5.84
CA MET A 79 -6.77 1.45 7.15
C MET A 79 -7.70 0.93 8.26
N GLU A 80 -8.95 1.38 8.27
CA GLU A 80 -9.97 0.91 9.22
C GLU A 80 -10.31 -0.57 9.01
N LYS A 81 -10.48 -1.00 7.75
CA LYS A 81 -10.69 -2.41 7.39
C LYS A 81 -9.52 -3.29 7.82
N ALA A 82 -8.28 -2.82 7.65
CA ALA A 82 -7.12 -3.56 8.11
C ALA A 82 -7.15 -3.74 9.63
N LYS A 83 -7.41 -2.65 10.36
CA LYS A 83 -7.54 -2.69 11.83
C LYS A 83 -8.65 -3.63 12.29
N SER A 84 -9.84 -3.59 11.68
CA SER A 84 -10.96 -4.44 12.06
C SER A 84 -10.72 -5.92 11.80
N LYS A 85 -9.91 -6.25 10.79
CA LYS A 85 -9.50 -7.62 10.46
C LYS A 85 -8.26 -8.10 11.22
N GLY A 86 -7.66 -7.25 12.07
CA GLY A 86 -6.43 -7.58 12.78
C GLY A 86 -5.19 -7.67 11.88
N VAL A 87 -5.24 -7.07 10.69
CA VAL A 87 -4.12 -7.04 9.74
C VAL A 87 -3.18 -5.89 10.09
N SER A 88 -1.89 -6.19 10.20
CA SER A 88 -0.85 -5.18 10.36
C SER A 88 -0.59 -4.49 9.01
N LEU A 89 -1.26 -3.37 8.77
CA LEU A 89 -1.01 -2.51 7.62
C LEU A 89 0.19 -1.61 7.89
N LEU A 90 1.30 -1.87 7.20
CA LEU A 90 2.56 -1.15 7.35
C LEU A 90 2.79 -0.20 6.18
N LEU A 91 3.10 1.04 6.51
CA LEU A 91 3.62 2.05 5.60
C LEU A 91 5.10 2.31 5.96
N PRO A 92 5.93 2.78 5.02
CA PRO A 92 7.29 3.18 5.33
C PRO A 92 7.32 4.24 6.46
N THR A 93 8.34 4.18 7.31
CA THR A 93 8.50 5.16 8.40
C THR A 93 9.24 6.42 7.95
N ASP A 94 9.98 6.29 6.86
CA ASP A 94 10.80 7.32 6.23
C ASP A 94 10.70 7.22 4.71
N VAL A 95 11.07 8.30 4.04
CA VAL A 95 11.13 8.40 2.58
C VAL A 95 12.33 9.25 2.20
N VAL A 96 12.94 8.94 1.06
CA VAL A 96 13.94 9.82 0.43
C VAL A 96 13.19 10.81 -0.44
N ILE A 97 13.49 12.11 -0.27
CA ILE A 97 12.85 13.18 -1.04
C ILE A 97 13.86 13.89 -1.93
N ALA A 98 13.37 14.47 -3.02
CA ALA A 98 14.17 15.30 -3.91
C ALA A 98 13.34 16.49 -4.43
N ASP A 99 14.03 17.52 -4.92
CA ASP A 99 13.41 18.71 -5.51
C ASP A 99 12.80 18.49 -6.90
N LYS A 100 13.26 17.46 -7.63
CA LYS A 100 12.74 17.06 -8.95
C LYS A 100 12.95 15.57 -9.24
N PHE A 101 12.21 15.05 -10.22
CA PHE A 101 12.39 13.68 -10.72
C PHE A 101 13.46 13.66 -11.83
N ALA A 102 14.73 13.69 -11.43
CA ALA A 102 15.86 13.64 -12.35
C ALA A 102 17.12 13.05 -11.68
N PRO A 103 18.07 12.49 -12.45
CA PRO A 103 19.32 11.96 -11.88
C PRO A 103 20.19 13.00 -11.15
N ASP A 104 20.04 14.28 -11.50
CA ASP A 104 20.79 15.41 -10.95
C ASP A 104 20.01 16.18 -9.86
N ALA A 105 18.95 15.59 -9.31
CA ALA A 105 18.14 16.20 -8.28
C ALA A 105 18.88 16.32 -6.95
N ASN A 106 18.56 17.35 -6.17
CA ASN A 106 19.07 17.47 -4.80
C ASN A 106 18.20 16.61 -3.89
N SER A 107 18.77 15.53 -3.33
CA SER A 107 18.08 14.64 -2.41
C SER A 107 18.40 14.93 -0.93
N LYS A 108 17.44 14.64 -0.05
CA LYS A 108 17.57 14.67 1.41
C LYS A 108 16.92 13.47 2.05
#